data_AF-A0A2W6D563-F1
#
_entry.id   AF-A0A2W6D563-F1
#
_cell.length_a   1.000
_cell.length_b   1.000
_cell.length_c   1.000
_cell.angle_alpha   90.00
_cell.angle_beta   90.00
_cell.angle_gamma   90.00
#
_symmetry.space_group_name_H-M   'P 1'
#
loop_
_entity.id
_entity.type
_entity.pdbx_description
1 polymer ?
#
loop_
_entity_poly.entity_id
_entity_poly.type
_entity_poly.pdbx_seq_one_letter_code
_entity_poly.pdbx_strand_id
1 'polypeptide(L)'
;MDRLNRKDFKDAAFDVVLRGYDKRQVDERLRFFAAELTAADDALRASGQRAAMLEDALSEARSTPADEPSERPQFGARVDKIFKLAEEEAREVRSQADAAATALVEQARAQAAEQDSALQQRWAELDSARQELDQARQEVNRESEQVRAQTRAEADQIRAAVTHDADQLFAAARADAAEVNKAARAEAEQLIAQAGAEAEQLVAQAGAQAQRLVAAATDAARQREQASARELHQLSRLREEINADLYRAKEVLDGLFGATGGLVHKRRQDAAPPPHPVPTV
;
A
#
# COMPACT_ATOMS: atom_id res chain seq x y z
N MET A 1 -41.21 -46.02 24.45
CA MET A 1 -40.52 -45.33 23.35
C MET A 1 -41.57 -44.51 22.62
N ASP A 2 -41.79 -43.27 23.08
CA ASP A 2 -42.71 -42.34 22.40
C ASP A 2 -42.20 -42.11 20.99
N ARG A 3 -42.97 -42.55 20.00
CA ARG A 3 -42.65 -42.30 18.60
C ARG A 3 -42.98 -40.83 18.32
N LEU A 4 -41.94 -40.04 18.09
CA LEU A 4 -42.02 -38.64 17.68
C LEU A 4 -43.10 -38.50 16.59
N ASN A 5 -44.12 -37.70 16.90
CA ASN A 5 -45.29 -37.56 16.07
C ASN A 5 -45.00 -36.54 14.96
N ARG A 6 -45.67 -36.64 13.82
CA ARG A 6 -45.50 -35.75 12.64
C ARG A 6 -45.53 -34.26 12.97
N LYS A 7 -46.24 -33.89 14.04
CA LYS A 7 -46.38 -32.51 14.52
C LYS A 7 -45.09 -31.97 15.15
N ASP A 8 -44.30 -32.84 15.78
CA ASP A 8 -43.12 -32.46 16.56
C ASP A 8 -41.98 -31.97 15.64
N PHE A 9 -41.88 -32.49 14.42
CA PHE A 9 -40.88 -32.06 13.43
C PHE A 9 -41.19 -30.73 12.75
N LYS A 10 -42.44 -30.26 12.78
CA LYS A 10 -42.82 -28.97 12.17
C LYS A 10 -42.55 -27.79 13.09
N ASP A 11 -42.56 -28.03 14.40
CA ASP A 11 -42.48 -27.00 15.43
C ASP A 11 -41.10 -26.95 16.13
N ALA A 12 -40.25 -27.95 15.93
CA ALA A 12 -38.89 -27.99 16.50
C ALA A 12 -37.88 -27.23 15.63
N ALA A 13 -37.50 -26.03 16.05
CA ALA A 13 -36.36 -25.31 15.48
C ALA A 13 -35.05 -25.76 16.17
N PHE A 14 -33.98 -25.93 15.38
CA PHE A 14 -32.63 -26.22 15.91
C PHE A 14 -31.92 -24.93 16.35
N ASP A 15 -31.17 -25.01 17.45
CA ASP A 15 -30.28 -23.92 17.89
C ASP A 15 -29.12 -23.71 16.90
N VAL A 16 -28.80 -22.45 16.59
CA VAL A 16 -27.78 -22.09 15.60
C VAL A 16 -26.45 -21.76 16.29
N VAL A 17 -25.39 -22.50 15.97
CA VAL A 17 -24.03 -22.34 16.53
C VAL A 17 -23.02 -21.92 15.46
N LEU A 18 -21.94 -21.23 15.87
CA LEU A 18 -20.95 -20.58 14.99
C LEU A 18 -20.23 -21.53 14.02
N ARG A 19 -20.16 -22.83 14.34
CA ARG A 19 -19.76 -23.92 13.44
C ARG A 19 -20.80 -25.03 13.54
N GLY A 20 -21.65 -25.14 12.53
CA GLY A 20 -22.71 -26.14 12.45
C GLY A 20 -22.96 -26.58 11.02
N TYR A 21 -23.91 -27.49 10.85
CA TYR A 21 -24.37 -27.94 9.54
C TYR A 21 -25.08 -26.82 8.78
N ASP A 22 -24.96 -26.82 7.45
CA ASP A 22 -25.65 -25.84 6.60
C ASP A 22 -27.16 -26.04 6.72
N LYS A 23 -27.86 -24.99 7.19
CA LYS A 23 -29.30 -24.97 7.38
C LYS A 23 -30.06 -25.42 6.12
N ARG A 24 -29.63 -25.02 4.93
CA ARG A 24 -30.32 -25.36 3.67
C ARG A 24 -30.22 -26.86 3.37
N GLN A 25 -29.05 -27.45 3.59
CA GLN A 25 -28.85 -28.89 3.40
C GLN A 25 -29.64 -29.71 4.41
N VAL A 26 -29.71 -29.24 5.67
CA VAL A 26 -30.53 -29.88 6.72
C VAL A 26 -32.01 -29.80 6.37
N ASP A 27 -32.51 -28.63 5.95
CA ASP A 27 -33.92 -28.46 5.56
C ASP A 27 -34.31 -29.34 4.36
N GLU A 28 -33.45 -29.46 3.34
CA GLU A 28 -33.67 -30.37 2.21
C GLU A 28 -33.69 -31.84 2.62
N ARG A 29 -32.77 -32.25 3.50
CA ARG A 29 -32.70 -33.62 4.00
C ARG A 29 -33.90 -33.98 4.89
N LEU A 30 -34.37 -33.04 5.70
CA LEU A 30 -35.58 -33.21 6.51
C LEU A 30 -36.84 -33.32 5.64
N ARG A 31 -36.95 -32.52 4.58
CA ARG A 31 -38.05 -32.66 3.61
C ARG A 31 -38.05 -34.02 2.93
N PHE A 32 -36.87 -34.50 2.55
CA PHE A 32 -36.72 -35.84 1.98
C PHE A 32 -37.20 -36.93 2.95
N PHE A 33 -36.73 -36.92 4.20
CA PHE A 33 -37.16 -37.90 5.20
C PHE A 33 -38.65 -37.79 5.55
N ALA A 34 -39.21 -36.59 5.58
CA ALA A 34 -40.65 -36.40 5.80
C ALA A 34 -41.49 -37.02 4.67
N ALA A 35 -41.04 -36.90 3.42
CA ALA A 35 -41.70 -37.53 2.27
C ALA A 35 -41.59 -39.07 2.35
N GLU A 36 -40.41 -39.59 2.69
CA GLU A 36 -40.17 -41.03 2.84
C GLU A 36 -41.01 -41.63 3.98
N LEU A 37 -41.11 -40.95 5.12
CA LEU A 37 -41.96 -41.37 6.24
C LEU A 37 -43.44 -41.41 5.83
N THR A 38 -43.89 -40.41 5.07
CA THR A 38 -45.29 -40.37 4.59
C THR A 38 -45.57 -41.55 3.65
N ALA A 39 -44.65 -41.84 2.72
CA ALA A 39 -44.76 -42.97 1.82
C ALA A 39 -44.74 -44.33 2.57
N ALA A 40 -43.91 -44.46 3.60
CA ALA A 40 -43.85 -45.66 4.44
C ALA A 40 -45.16 -45.86 5.24
N ASP A 41 -45.73 -44.79 5.80
CA ASP A 41 -47.01 -44.84 6.50
C ASP A 41 -48.18 -45.20 5.56
N ASP A 42 -48.17 -44.69 4.33
CA ASP A 42 -49.16 -45.04 3.30
C ASP A 42 -49.04 -46.53 2.91
N ALA A 43 -47.81 -47.03 2.74
CA ALA A 43 -47.54 -48.44 2.43
C ALA A 43 -47.98 -49.37 3.58
N LEU A 44 -47.74 -48.98 4.83
CA LEU A 44 -48.17 -49.73 6.01
C LEU A 44 -49.70 -49.81 6.09
N ARG A 45 -50.40 -48.69 5.85
CA ARG A 45 -51.87 -48.65 5.78
C ARG A 45 -52.41 -49.55 4.66
N ALA A 46 -51.81 -49.50 3.47
CA ALA A 46 -52.19 -50.37 2.36
C ALA A 46 -51.92 -51.85 2.64
N SER A 47 -50.85 -52.18 3.37
CA SER A 47 -50.58 -53.56 3.82
C SER A 47 -51.61 -54.03 4.85
N GLY A 48 -51.99 -53.18 5.81
CA GLY A 48 -53.01 -53.50 6.80
C GLY A 48 -54.38 -53.75 6.18
N GLN A 49 -54.77 -52.95 5.17
CA GLN A 49 -56.01 -53.15 4.42
C GLN A 49 -56.01 -54.49 3.66
N ARG A 50 -54.89 -54.85 3.01
CA ARG A 50 -54.76 -56.15 2.33
C ARG A 50 -54.82 -57.33 3.28
N ALA A 51 -54.22 -57.22 4.47
CA ALA A 51 -54.29 -58.26 5.49
C ALA A 51 -55.75 -58.47 5.97
N ALA A 52 -56.48 -57.39 6.24
CA ALA A 52 -57.89 -57.47 6.62
C ALA A 52 -58.75 -58.13 5.52
N MET A 53 -58.54 -57.77 4.24
CA MET A 53 -59.26 -58.41 3.12
C MET A 53 -58.97 -59.92 3.01
N LEU A 54 -57.74 -60.35 3.27
CA LEU A 54 -57.37 -61.77 3.25
C LEU A 54 -57.96 -62.53 4.43
N GLU A 55 -58.03 -61.91 5.61
CA GLU A 55 -58.68 -62.47 6.79
C GLU A 55 -60.18 -62.67 6.57
N ASP A 56 -60.85 -61.69 5.96
CA ASP A 56 -62.27 -61.78 5.59
C ASP A 56 -62.51 -62.92 4.57
N ALA A 57 -61.69 -63.01 3.52
CA ALA A 57 -61.79 -64.06 2.51
C ALA A 57 -61.54 -65.47 3.08
N LEU A 58 -60.61 -65.61 4.04
CA LEU A 58 -60.37 -66.85 4.77
C LEU A 58 -61.54 -67.22 5.69
N SER A 59 -62.18 -66.24 6.32
CA SER A 59 -63.36 -66.46 7.15
C SER A 59 -64.56 -66.92 6.32
N GLU A 60 -64.75 -66.34 5.14
CA GLU A 60 -65.78 -66.74 4.19
C GLU A 60 -65.54 -68.16 3.67
N ALA A 61 -64.31 -68.47 3.25
CA ALA A 61 -63.93 -69.82 2.79
C ALA A 61 -64.04 -70.91 3.88
N ARG A 62 -63.88 -70.54 5.17
CA ARG A 62 -64.09 -71.46 6.31
C ARG A 62 -65.57 -71.64 6.65
N SER A 63 -66.42 -70.70 6.26
CA SER A 63 -67.86 -70.72 6.54
C SER A 63 -68.66 -71.46 5.47
N THR A 64 -68.07 -71.74 4.29
CA THR A 64 -68.64 -72.60 3.26
C THR A 64 -68.52 -74.07 3.68
N PRO A 65 -69.63 -74.77 4.00
CA PRO A 65 -69.57 -76.21 4.26
C PRO A 65 -69.17 -76.93 2.97
N ALA A 66 -68.09 -77.72 3.04
CA ALA A 66 -67.70 -78.62 1.97
C ALA A 66 -68.75 -79.75 1.88
N ASP A 67 -69.60 -79.70 0.84
CA ASP A 67 -70.51 -80.80 0.52
C ASP A 67 -69.69 -82.03 0.12
N GLU A 68 -69.73 -83.07 0.96
CA GLU A 68 -69.20 -84.39 0.63
C GLU A 68 -70.11 -85.10 -0.39
N PRO A 69 -69.57 -85.64 -1.50
CA PRO A 69 -70.35 -86.49 -2.39
C PRO A 69 -70.48 -87.90 -1.81
N SER A 70 -71.71 -88.32 -1.54
CA SER A 70 -72.08 -89.65 -1.04
C SER A 70 -71.81 -90.75 -2.08
N GLU A 71 -71.04 -91.76 -1.69
CA GLU A 71 -70.70 -92.94 -2.49
C GLU A 71 -71.90 -93.89 -2.68
N ARG A 72 -72.02 -94.48 -3.87
CA ARG A 72 -72.91 -95.62 -4.17
C ARG A 72 -72.11 -96.83 -4.67
N PRO A 73 -72.52 -98.07 -4.33
CA PRO A 73 -71.72 -99.28 -4.48
C PRO A 73 -71.73 -99.84 -5.91
N GLN A 74 -71.07 -99.14 -6.83
CA GLN A 74 -70.41 -99.68 -8.04
C GLN A 74 -69.07 -98.93 -8.29
N PHE A 75 -68.48 -98.42 -7.20
CA PHE A 75 -67.50 -97.32 -7.13
C PHE A 75 -66.04 -97.79 -7.33
N GLY A 76 -65.66 -98.95 -6.77
CA GLY A 76 -64.25 -99.37 -6.62
C GLY A 76 -63.38 -99.28 -7.88
N ALA A 77 -63.78 -99.91 -8.99
CA ALA A 77 -62.95 -99.91 -10.21
C ALA A 77 -62.90 -98.55 -10.95
N ARG A 78 -63.97 -97.74 -10.84
CA ARG A 78 -64.02 -96.39 -11.44
C ARG A 78 -63.26 -95.38 -10.57
N VAL A 79 -63.27 -95.58 -9.27
CA VAL A 79 -62.61 -94.70 -8.30
C VAL A 79 -61.15 -95.00 -8.16
N ASP A 80 -60.73 -96.26 -8.23
CA ASP A 80 -59.32 -96.59 -8.44
C ASP A 80 -58.78 -95.96 -9.72
N LYS A 81 -59.60 -95.87 -10.79
CA LYS A 81 -59.21 -95.20 -12.03
C LYS A 81 -59.15 -93.67 -11.87
N ILE A 82 -60.10 -93.06 -11.16
CA ILE A 82 -60.08 -91.61 -10.86
C ILE A 82 -58.91 -91.27 -9.94
N PHE A 83 -58.63 -92.08 -8.91
CA PHE A 83 -57.46 -91.90 -8.04
C PHE A 83 -56.15 -92.07 -8.78
N LYS A 84 -56.03 -93.04 -9.69
CA LYS A 84 -54.86 -93.18 -10.55
C LYS A 84 -54.68 -91.98 -11.48
N LEU A 85 -55.76 -91.52 -12.12
CA LEU A 85 -55.73 -90.35 -12.99
C LEU A 85 -55.39 -89.08 -12.19
N ALA A 86 -55.95 -88.92 -10.99
CA ALA A 86 -55.66 -87.81 -10.10
C ALA A 86 -54.24 -87.89 -9.51
N GLU A 87 -53.69 -89.08 -9.28
CA GLU A 87 -52.30 -89.27 -8.87
C GLU A 87 -51.33 -88.94 -10.00
N GLU A 88 -51.64 -89.33 -11.23
CA GLU A 88 -50.93 -88.92 -12.45
C GLU A 88 -51.02 -87.40 -12.65
N GLU A 89 -52.20 -86.80 -12.56
CA GLU A 89 -52.42 -85.34 -12.63
C GLU A 89 -51.64 -84.61 -11.52
N ALA A 90 -51.66 -85.12 -10.28
CA ALA A 90 -50.91 -84.52 -9.18
C ALA A 90 -49.39 -84.69 -9.35
N ARG A 91 -48.93 -85.78 -9.97
CA ARG A 91 -47.52 -85.94 -10.36
C ARG A 91 -47.13 -84.96 -11.47
N GLU A 92 -47.98 -84.80 -12.47
CA GLU A 92 -47.81 -83.85 -13.57
C GLU A 92 -47.72 -82.41 -13.04
N VAL A 93 -48.67 -81.97 -12.20
CA VAL A 93 -48.68 -80.64 -11.59
C VAL A 93 -47.45 -80.41 -10.72
N ARG A 94 -47.03 -81.40 -9.92
CA ARG A 94 -45.79 -81.30 -9.13
C ARG A 94 -44.56 -81.18 -10.02
N SER A 95 -44.45 -82.01 -11.05
CA SER A 95 -43.34 -81.93 -12.02
C SER A 95 -43.29 -80.57 -12.72
N GLN A 96 -44.45 -80.03 -13.12
CA GLN A 96 -44.55 -78.71 -13.74
C GLN A 96 -44.20 -77.60 -12.75
N ALA A 97 -44.65 -77.69 -11.50
CA ALA A 97 -44.32 -76.73 -10.44
C ALA A 97 -42.82 -76.76 -10.10
N ASP A 98 -42.21 -77.94 -10.00
CA ASP A 98 -40.77 -78.10 -9.75
C ASP A 98 -39.93 -77.57 -10.93
N ALA A 99 -40.37 -77.83 -12.17
CA ALA A 99 -39.74 -77.28 -13.36
C ALA A 99 -39.85 -75.75 -13.41
N ALA A 100 -41.02 -75.18 -13.10
CA ALA A 100 -41.24 -73.74 -13.04
C ALA A 100 -40.43 -73.08 -11.91
N ALA A 101 -40.36 -73.71 -10.73
CA ALA A 101 -39.55 -73.23 -9.62
C ALA A 101 -38.05 -73.22 -9.97
N THR A 102 -37.57 -74.28 -10.62
CA THR A 102 -36.18 -74.36 -11.09
C THR A 102 -35.89 -73.28 -12.13
N ALA A 103 -36.79 -73.09 -13.10
CA ALA A 103 -36.65 -72.03 -14.10
C ALA A 103 -36.62 -70.62 -13.48
N LEU A 104 -37.46 -70.35 -12.48
CA LEU A 104 -37.47 -69.09 -11.75
C LEU A 104 -36.14 -68.86 -11.00
N VAL A 105 -35.63 -69.89 -10.33
CA VAL A 105 -34.35 -69.81 -9.60
C VAL A 105 -33.19 -69.56 -10.56
N GLU A 106 -33.14 -70.27 -11.69
CA GLU A 106 -32.10 -70.04 -12.71
C GLU A 106 -32.21 -68.65 -13.34
N GLN A 107 -33.41 -68.16 -13.61
CA GLN A 107 -33.62 -66.79 -14.07
C GLN A 107 -33.17 -65.76 -13.02
N ALA A 108 -33.52 -65.96 -11.75
CA ALA A 108 -33.10 -65.08 -10.66
C ALA A 108 -31.56 -65.07 -10.49
N ARG A 109 -30.91 -66.25 -10.61
CA ARG A 109 -29.45 -66.38 -10.60
C ARG A 109 -28.81 -65.66 -11.78
N ALA A 110 -29.35 -65.81 -12.99
CA ALA A 110 -28.85 -65.13 -14.18
C ALA A 110 -28.96 -63.60 -14.04
N GLN A 111 -30.09 -63.11 -13.54
CA GLN A 111 -30.29 -61.67 -13.28
C GLN A 111 -29.34 -61.15 -12.19
N ALA A 112 -29.12 -61.91 -11.11
CA ALA A 112 -28.16 -61.54 -10.06
C ALA A 112 -26.73 -61.47 -10.61
N ALA A 113 -26.32 -62.45 -11.41
CA ALA A 113 -24.99 -62.47 -12.03
C ALA A 113 -24.79 -61.29 -13.00
N GLU A 114 -25.81 -60.94 -13.78
CA GLU A 114 -25.78 -59.77 -14.67
C GLU A 114 -25.63 -58.48 -13.85
N GLN A 115 -26.41 -58.32 -12.77
CA GLN A 115 -26.31 -57.16 -11.88
C GLN A 115 -24.94 -57.05 -11.22
N ASP A 116 -24.39 -58.15 -10.72
CA ASP A 116 -23.05 -58.17 -10.13
C ASP A 116 -21.99 -57.76 -11.15
N SER A 117 -22.08 -58.24 -12.38
CA SER A 117 -21.15 -57.85 -13.46
C SER A 117 -21.28 -56.37 -13.82
N ALA A 118 -22.50 -55.85 -13.89
CA ALA A 118 -22.77 -54.44 -14.18
C ALA A 118 -22.27 -53.53 -13.06
N LEU A 119 -22.41 -53.95 -11.80
CA LEU A 119 -21.83 -53.25 -10.66
C LEU A 119 -20.30 -53.26 -10.75
N GLN A 120 -19.67 -54.41 -10.98
CA GLN A 120 -18.21 -54.50 -11.12
C GLN A 120 -17.67 -53.58 -12.21
N GLN A 121 -18.33 -53.51 -13.37
CA GLN A 121 -17.97 -52.59 -14.45
C GLN A 121 -18.07 -51.12 -14.00
N ARG A 122 -19.19 -50.74 -13.38
CA ARG A 122 -19.37 -49.38 -12.85
C ARG A 122 -18.34 -49.01 -11.79
N TRP A 123 -17.94 -49.96 -10.94
CA TRP A 123 -16.88 -49.74 -9.95
C TRP A 123 -15.52 -49.53 -10.61
N ALA A 124 -15.20 -50.32 -11.65
CA ALA A 124 -13.96 -50.15 -12.41
C ALA A 124 -13.92 -48.79 -13.15
N GLU A 125 -15.02 -48.39 -13.78
CA GLU A 125 -15.17 -47.07 -14.43
C GLU A 125 -15.03 -45.91 -13.42
N LEU A 126 -15.61 -46.07 -12.23
CA LEU A 126 -15.53 -45.05 -11.18
C LEU A 126 -14.12 -44.95 -10.60
N ASP A 127 -13.40 -46.07 -10.50
CA ASP A 127 -11.99 -46.07 -10.07
C ASP A 127 -11.09 -45.42 -11.12
N SER A 128 -11.27 -45.74 -12.41
CA SER A 128 -10.51 -45.09 -13.48
C SER A 128 -10.79 -43.58 -13.54
N ALA A 129 -12.05 -43.18 -13.45
CA ALA A 129 -12.43 -41.77 -13.41
C ALA A 129 -11.83 -41.03 -12.19
N ARG A 130 -11.72 -41.70 -11.03
CA ARG A 130 -11.04 -41.15 -9.86
C ARG A 130 -9.55 -40.96 -10.09
N GLN A 131 -8.88 -41.96 -10.68
CA GLN A 131 -7.46 -41.88 -10.99
C GLN A 131 -7.16 -40.77 -12.01
N GLU A 132 -7.99 -40.62 -13.04
CA GLU A 132 -7.88 -39.53 -14.02
C GLU A 132 -8.06 -38.15 -13.38
N LEU A 133 -9.05 -38.01 -12.49
CA LEU A 133 -9.26 -36.76 -11.74
C LEU A 133 -8.07 -36.42 -10.84
N ASP A 134 -7.49 -37.41 -10.16
CA ASP A 134 -6.33 -37.21 -9.31
C ASP A 134 -5.08 -36.85 -10.12
N GLN A 135 -4.88 -37.46 -11.30
CA GLN A 135 -3.81 -37.08 -12.23
C GLN A 135 -4.00 -35.65 -12.73
N ALA A 136 -5.21 -35.28 -13.16
CA ALA A 136 -5.53 -33.93 -13.62
C ALA A 136 -5.30 -32.90 -12.50
N ARG A 137 -5.66 -33.21 -11.25
CA ARG A 137 -5.39 -32.36 -10.08
C ARG A 137 -3.90 -32.17 -9.82
N GLN A 138 -3.12 -33.25 -9.91
CA GLN A 138 -1.67 -33.17 -9.75
C GLN A 138 -1.04 -32.30 -10.84
N GLU A 139 -1.48 -32.44 -12.08
CA GLU A 139 -0.96 -31.65 -13.19
C GLU A 139 -1.28 -30.16 -13.02
N VAL A 140 -2.54 -29.83 -12.76
CA VAL A 140 -2.95 -28.44 -12.50
C VAL A 140 -2.18 -27.85 -11.31
N ASN A 141 -1.92 -28.64 -10.26
CA ASN A 141 -1.13 -28.17 -9.12
C ASN A 141 0.33 -27.91 -9.51
N ARG A 142 0.97 -28.79 -10.29
CA ARG A 142 2.34 -28.60 -10.79
C ARG A 142 2.44 -27.38 -11.69
N GLU A 143 1.53 -27.23 -12.64
CA GLU A 143 1.46 -26.07 -13.52
C GLU A 143 1.27 -24.78 -12.71
N SER A 144 0.37 -24.79 -11.73
CA SER A 144 0.14 -23.62 -10.86
C SER A 144 1.37 -23.27 -10.04
N GLU A 145 2.07 -24.26 -9.47
CA GLU A 145 3.33 -24.07 -8.75
C GLU A 145 4.43 -23.53 -9.66
N GLN A 146 4.55 -24.05 -10.87
CA GLN A 146 5.52 -23.59 -11.85
C GLN A 146 5.27 -22.14 -12.26
N VAL A 147 4.02 -21.79 -12.60
CA VAL A 147 3.64 -20.41 -12.93
C VAL A 147 3.93 -19.48 -11.75
N ARG A 148 3.56 -19.87 -10.52
CA ARG A 148 3.86 -19.09 -9.32
C ARG A 148 5.36 -18.91 -9.10
N ALA A 149 6.17 -19.94 -9.33
CA ALA A 149 7.62 -19.88 -9.19
C ALA A 149 8.24 -18.95 -10.25
N GLN A 150 7.79 -19.06 -11.50
CA GLN A 150 8.21 -18.20 -12.61
C GLN A 150 7.87 -16.74 -12.34
N THR A 151 6.61 -16.42 -12.02
CA THR A 151 6.18 -15.05 -11.71
C THR A 151 6.93 -14.47 -10.51
N ARG A 152 7.26 -15.28 -9.49
CA ARG A 152 8.09 -14.84 -8.36
C ARG A 152 9.50 -14.51 -8.80
N ALA A 153 10.13 -15.38 -9.59
CA ALA A 153 11.48 -15.16 -10.09
C ALA A 153 11.58 -13.92 -10.99
N GLU A 154 10.60 -13.71 -11.88
CA GLU A 154 10.50 -12.50 -12.71
C GLU A 154 10.30 -11.24 -11.84
N ALA A 155 9.44 -11.29 -10.84
CA ALA A 155 9.24 -10.18 -9.92
C ALA A 155 10.50 -9.85 -9.11
N ASP A 156 11.27 -10.87 -8.68
CA ASP A 156 12.55 -10.69 -8.01
C ASP A 156 13.59 -10.05 -8.95
N GLN A 157 13.67 -10.49 -10.20
CA GLN A 157 14.55 -9.92 -11.20
C GLN A 157 14.23 -8.45 -11.49
N ILE A 158 12.94 -8.12 -11.67
CA ILE A 158 12.50 -6.74 -11.89
C ILE A 158 12.84 -5.88 -10.67
N ARG A 159 12.58 -6.36 -9.44
CA ARG A 159 12.95 -5.64 -8.21
C ARG A 159 14.45 -5.38 -8.12
N ALA A 160 15.27 -6.39 -8.44
CA ALA A 160 16.72 -6.26 -8.42
C ALA A 160 17.21 -5.24 -9.45
N ALA A 161 16.67 -5.28 -10.68
CA ALA A 161 17.00 -4.34 -11.75
C ALA A 161 16.62 -2.90 -11.36
N VAL A 162 15.38 -2.68 -10.88
CA VAL A 162 14.91 -1.35 -10.45
C VAL A 162 15.75 -0.81 -9.29
N THR A 163 16.12 -1.66 -8.33
CA THR A 163 16.98 -1.24 -7.20
C THR A 163 18.36 -0.84 -7.70
N HIS A 164 18.95 -1.63 -8.60
CA HIS A 164 20.24 -1.33 -9.21
C HIS A 164 20.23 -0.02 -9.99
N ASP A 165 19.22 0.19 -10.84
CA ASP A 165 19.07 1.42 -11.62
C ASP A 165 18.87 2.64 -10.71
N ALA A 166 18.08 2.49 -9.64
CA ALA A 166 17.90 3.55 -8.65
C ALA A 166 19.24 3.91 -7.97
N ASP A 167 20.02 2.91 -7.53
CA ASP A 167 21.32 3.13 -6.91
C ASP A 167 22.30 3.82 -7.87
N GLN A 168 22.30 3.43 -9.15
CA GLN A 168 23.12 4.09 -10.17
C GLN A 168 22.71 5.55 -10.38
N LEU A 169 21.40 5.83 -10.47
CA LEU A 169 20.88 7.19 -10.61
C LEU A 169 21.23 8.06 -9.40
N PHE A 170 21.12 7.51 -8.17
CA PHE A 170 21.51 8.23 -6.96
C PHE A 170 23.02 8.49 -6.92
N ALA A 171 23.84 7.53 -7.32
CA ALA A 171 25.29 7.70 -7.37
C ALA A 171 25.68 8.79 -8.40
N ALA A 172 25.07 8.77 -9.59
CA ALA A 172 25.29 9.78 -10.63
C ALA A 172 24.85 11.17 -10.16
N ALA A 173 23.63 11.31 -9.63
CA ALA A 173 23.13 12.59 -9.11
C ALA A 173 24.00 13.15 -7.98
N ARG A 174 24.54 12.28 -7.11
CA ARG A 174 25.46 12.69 -6.05
C ARG A 174 26.81 13.16 -6.59
N ALA A 175 27.33 12.50 -7.62
CA ALA A 175 28.56 12.91 -8.29
C ALA A 175 28.39 14.27 -8.98
N ASP A 176 27.29 14.46 -9.72
CA ASP A 176 26.96 15.73 -10.37
C ASP A 176 26.82 16.86 -9.35
N ALA A 177 26.10 16.62 -8.24
CA ALA A 177 25.96 17.59 -7.17
C ALA A 177 27.32 17.94 -6.52
N ALA A 178 28.23 16.98 -6.39
CA ALA A 178 29.57 17.24 -5.86
C ALA A 178 30.40 18.11 -6.81
N GLU A 179 30.35 17.85 -8.12
CA GLU A 179 31.03 18.66 -9.13
C GLU A 179 30.46 20.08 -9.21
N VAL A 180 29.14 20.24 -9.20
CA VAL A 180 28.49 21.57 -9.17
C VAL A 180 28.91 22.35 -7.92
N ASN A 181 28.92 21.71 -6.74
CA ASN A 181 29.35 22.35 -5.50
C ASN A 181 30.83 22.75 -5.54
N LYS A 182 31.70 21.92 -6.12
CA LYS A 182 33.12 22.22 -6.28
C LYS A 182 33.33 23.39 -7.23
N ALA A 183 32.64 23.42 -8.37
CA ALA A 183 32.69 24.52 -9.32
C ALA A 183 32.21 25.84 -8.70
N ALA A 184 31.06 25.81 -8.01
CA ALA A 184 30.50 26.99 -7.34
C ALA A 184 31.43 27.53 -6.24
N ARG A 185 32.10 26.65 -5.48
CA ARG A 185 33.10 27.07 -4.48
C ARG A 185 34.32 27.72 -5.13
N ALA A 186 34.85 27.13 -6.19
CA ALA A 186 35.99 27.69 -6.91
C ALA A 186 35.66 29.06 -7.52
N GLU A 187 34.47 29.23 -8.08
CA GLU A 187 33.99 30.51 -8.61
C GLU A 187 33.84 31.56 -7.49
N ALA A 188 33.25 31.18 -6.36
CA ALA A 188 33.13 32.06 -5.20
C ALA A 188 34.51 32.51 -4.67
N GLU A 189 35.47 31.59 -4.57
CA GLU A 189 36.85 31.90 -4.16
C GLU A 189 37.52 32.86 -5.14
N GLN A 190 37.34 32.66 -6.44
CA GLN A 190 37.86 33.56 -7.48
C GLN A 190 37.24 34.96 -7.38
N LEU A 191 35.93 35.07 -7.19
CA LEU A 191 35.24 36.35 -7.03
C LEU A 191 35.72 37.10 -5.79
N ILE A 192 35.90 36.40 -4.66
CA ILE A 192 36.43 36.99 -3.43
C ILE A 192 37.87 37.50 -3.65
N ALA A 193 38.71 36.70 -4.31
CA ALA A 193 40.08 37.10 -4.60
C ALA A 193 40.15 38.33 -5.54
N GLN A 194 39.31 38.36 -6.58
CA GLN A 194 39.19 39.49 -7.51
C GLN A 194 38.71 40.75 -6.78
N ALA A 195 37.62 40.66 -6.01
CA ALA A 195 37.09 41.78 -5.24
C ALA A 195 38.10 42.30 -4.19
N GLY A 196 38.86 41.39 -3.57
CA GLY A 196 39.94 41.75 -2.65
C GLY A 196 41.06 42.53 -3.34
N ALA A 197 41.53 42.06 -4.50
CA ALA A 197 42.55 42.74 -5.28
C ALA A 197 42.08 44.13 -5.78
N GLU A 198 40.83 44.25 -6.24
CA GLU A 198 40.23 45.53 -6.64
C GLU A 198 40.13 46.50 -5.46
N ALA A 199 39.71 46.02 -4.28
CA ALA A 199 39.64 46.82 -3.08
C ALA A 199 41.03 47.33 -2.64
N GLU A 200 42.05 46.46 -2.65
CA GLU A 200 43.44 46.84 -2.35
C GLU A 200 43.96 47.88 -3.34
N GLN A 201 43.70 47.70 -4.64
CA GLN A 201 44.07 48.68 -5.67
C GLN A 201 43.39 50.03 -5.45
N LEU A 202 42.09 50.04 -5.14
CA LEU A 202 41.33 51.26 -4.88
C LEU A 202 41.86 51.99 -3.65
N VAL A 203 42.15 51.28 -2.56
CA VAL A 203 42.74 51.84 -1.34
C VAL A 203 44.14 52.41 -1.62
N ALA A 204 44.97 51.70 -2.39
CA ALA A 204 46.30 52.19 -2.77
C ALA A 204 46.22 53.46 -3.64
N GLN A 205 45.31 53.50 -4.61
CA GLN A 205 45.07 54.68 -5.44
C GLN A 205 44.57 55.88 -4.63
N ALA A 206 43.58 55.67 -3.76
CA ALA A 206 43.07 56.69 -2.86
C ALA A 206 44.15 57.21 -1.91
N GLY A 207 44.98 56.31 -1.35
CA GLY A 207 46.12 56.68 -0.51
C GLY A 207 47.16 57.52 -1.26
N ALA A 208 47.53 57.14 -2.49
CA ALA A 208 48.45 57.90 -3.32
C ALA A 208 47.89 59.29 -3.68
N GLN A 209 46.58 59.39 -3.98
CA GLN A 209 45.92 60.67 -4.23
C GLN A 209 45.91 61.56 -2.98
N ALA A 210 45.57 61.00 -1.82
CA ALA A 210 45.60 61.72 -0.55
C ALA A 210 47.01 62.25 -0.24
N GLN A 211 48.05 61.44 -0.42
CA GLN A 211 49.44 61.86 -0.24
C GLN A 211 49.83 63.00 -1.19
N ARG A 212 49.44 62.92 -2.47
CA ARG A 212 49.67 64.00 -3.45
C ARG A 212 48.97 65.30 -3.05
N LEU A 213 47.71 65.22 -2.58
CA LEU A 213 46.95 66.38 -2.12
C LEU A 213 47.59 67.02 -0.89
N VAL A 214 48.01 66.21 0.09
CA VAL A 214 48.71 66.70 1.30
C VAL A 214 50.05 67.34 0.94
N ALA A 215 50.84 66.74 0.04
CA ALA A 215 52.10 67.30 -0.42
C ALA A 215 51.87 68.65 -1.12
N ALA A 216 50.93 68.71 -2.07
CA ALA A 216 50.59 69.94 -2.78
C ALA A 216 50.09 71.05 -1.84
N ALA A 217 49.24 70.71 -0.86
CA ALA A 217 48.76 71.66 0.14
C ALA A 217 49.90 72.18 1.04
N THR A 218 50.82 71.29 1.44
CA THR A 218 51.99 71.65 2.26
C THR A 218 52.93 72.58 1.50
N ASP A 219 53.21 72.28 0.23
CA ASP A 219 54.08 73.13 -0.59
C ASP A 219 53.43 74.48 -0.88
N ALA A 220 52.12 74.53 -1.13
CA ALA A 220 51.39 75.78 -1.27
C ALA A 220 51.42 76.61 0.03
N ALA A 221 51.28 75.97 1.20
CA ALA A 221 51.39 76.65 2.49
C ALA A 221 52.80 77.24 2.70
N ARG A 222 53.86 76.46 2.43
CA ARG A 222 55.25 76.95 2.49
C ARG A 222 55.50 78.11 1.55
N GLN A 223 54.98 78.05 0.33
CA GLN A 223 55.11 79.15 -0.63
C GLN A 223 54.43 80.43 -0.13
N ARG A 224 53.24 80.31 0.46
CA ARG A 224 52.54 81.44 1.10
C ARG A 224 53.35 82.01 2.26
N GLU A 225 53.85 81.17 3.16
CA GLU A 225 54.70 81.59 4.28
C GLU A 225 55.96 82.31 3.80
N GLN A 226 56.64 81.78 2.78
CA GLN A 226 57.82 82.42 2.18
C GLN A 226 57.48 83.75 1.52
N ALA A 227 56.36 83.85 0.81
CA ALA A 227 55.90 85.10 0.20
C ALA A 227 55.62 86.16 1.28
N SER A 228 54.84 85.80 2.31
CA SER A 228 54.57 86.68 3.45
C SER A 228 55.84 87.07 4.21
N ALA A 229 56.81 86.17 4.39
CA ALA A 229 58.09 86.49 5.00
C ALA A 229 58.89 87.51 4.17
N ARG A 230 58.89 87.37 2.83
CA ARG A 230 59.52 88.36 1.93
C ARG A 230 58.84 89.71 2.00
N GLU A 231 57.51 89.75 2.02
CA GLU A 231 56.73 90.98 2.19
C GLU A 231 57.04 91.65 3.54
N LEU A 232 57.07 90.90 4.64
CA LEU A 232 57.45 91.43 5.96
C LEU A 232 58.88 91.98 5.96
N HIS A 233 59.83 91.29 5.31
CA HIS A 233 61.20 91.79 5.16
C HIS A 233 61.25 93.09 4.34
N GLN A 234 60.47 93.20 3.26
CA GLN A 234 60.37 94.43 2.46
C GLN A 234 59.77 95.57 3.28
N LEU A 235 58.66 95.31 4.00
CA LEU A 235 58.03 96.29 4.89
C LEU A 235 58.98 96.74 6.02
N SER A 236 59.79 95.83 6.58
CA SER A 236 60.80 96.18 7.57
C SER A 236 61.88 97.10 6.99
N ARG A 237 62.39 96.79 5.79
CA ARG A 237 63.35 97.67 5.09
C ARG A 237 62.75 99.04 4.79
N LEU A 238 61.53 99.09 4.25
CA LEU A 238 60.83 100.35 4.00
C LEU A 238 60.63 101.14 5.30
N ARG A 239 60.28 100.48 6.40
CA ARG A 239 60.19 101.12 7.72
C ARG A 239 61.53 101.68 8.19
N GLU A 240 62.62 100.94 8.02
CA GLU A 240 63.97 101.40 8.35
C GLU A 240 64.40 102.59 7.48
N GLU A 241 64.12 102.53 6.18
CA GLU A 241 64.35 103.63 5.23
C GLU A 241 63.53 104.88 5.60
N ILE A 242 62.22 104.73 5.84
CA ILE A 242 61.34 105.82 6.29
C ILE A 242 61.84 106.38 7.62
N ASN A 243 62.22 105.54 8.58
CA ASN A 243 62.77 106.02 9.85
C ASN A 243 64.08 106.78 9.64
N ALA A 244 64.98 106.28 8.77
CA ALA A 244 66.24 106.96 8.44
C ALA A 244 65.98 108.32 7.76
N ASP A 245 65.01 108.39 6.84
CA ASP A 245 64.61 109.64 6.18
C ASP A 245 63.93 110.60 7.15
N LEU A 246 63.11 110.11 8.10
CA LEU A 246 62.58 110.91 9.20
C LEU A 246 63.69 111.43 10.12
N TYR A 247 64.70 110.64 10.43
CA TYR A 247 65.87 111.09 11.19
C TYR A 247 66.66 112.15 10.41
N ARG A 248 66.88 111.97 9.10
CA ARG A 248 67.50 113.00 8.24
C ARG A 248 66.67 114.28 8.18
N ALA A 249 65.36 114.17 7.99
CA ALA A 249 64.45 115.30 7.97
C ALA A 249 64.43 116.01 9.33
N LYS A 250 64.46 115.25 10.44
CA LYS A 250 64.63 115.78 11.79
C LYS A 250 65.97 116.49 11.94
N GLU A 251 67.07 115.94 11.43
CA GLU A 251 68.40 116.58 11.51
C GLU A 251 68.45 117.87 10.67
N VAL A 252 67.80 117.89 9.51
CA VAL A 252 67.62 119.11 8.70
C VAL A 252 66.71 120.11 9.41
N LEU A 253 65.63 119.66 10.05
CA LEU A 253 64.74 120.52 10.85
C LEU A 253 65.44 121.02 12.13
N ASP A 254 66.23 120.22 12.82
CA ASP A 254 67.07 120.65 13.95
C ASP A 254 68.16 121.62 13.44
N GLY A 255 68.64 121.46 12.19
CA GLY A 255 69.50 122.43 11.52
C GLY A 255 68.81 123.74 11.11
N LEU A 256 67.50 123.71 10.83
CA LEU A 256 66.72 124.86 10.35
C LEU A 256 65.92 125.57 11.47
N PHE A 257 65.56 124.85 12.53
CA PHE A 257 64.69 125.24 13.66
C PHE A 257 65.30 124.96 15.05
N GLY A 258 66.53 124.44 15.14
CA GLY A 258 67.30 124.32 16.40
C GLY A 258 67.68 125.66 17.05
N ALA A 259 67.12 126.76 16.58
CA ALA A 259 66.96 128.01 17.28
C ALA A 259 65.46 128.34 17.42
N THR A 260 64.71 127.63 18.28
CA THR A 260 63.69 128.16 19.23
C THR A 260 62.72 127.09 19.79
N GLY A 261 62.81 126.84 21.11
CA GLY A 261 61.67 126.76 22.03
C GLY A 261 60.68 125.58 22.02
N GLY A 262 60.80 124.69 23.02
CA GLY A 262 59.83 124.61 24.13
C GLY A 262 58.50 123.81 24.01
N LEU A 263 58.42 122.76 24.86
CA LEU A 263 57.32 122.36 25.77
C LEU A 263 56.07 121.57 25.27
N VAL A 264 55.68 120.57 26.11
CA VAL A 264 54.28 120.17 26.51
C VAL A 264 53.52 119.25 25.50
N HIS A 265 52.77 118.17 25.79
CA HIS A 265 52.05 117.64 26.97
C HIS A 265 51.70 116.12 26.90
N LYS A 266 51.08 115.68 28.01
CA LYS A 266 50.65 114.37 28.55
C LYS A 266 49.21 113.95 28.17
N ARG A 267 48.92 112.63 27.98
CA ARG A 267 47.69 111.84 28.38
C ARG A 267 47.63 110.49 27.62
N ARG A 268 47.62 109.32 28.28
CA ARG A 268 46.56 108.55 29.00
C ARG A 268 45.60 107.74 28.10
N GLN A 269 45.52 106.44 28.43
CA GLN A 269 44.34 105.54 28.48
C GLN A 269 43.66 105.17 27.15
N ASP A 270 43.08 103.99 26.91
CA ASP A 270 42.84 102.74 27.64
C ASP A 270 42.30 101.73 26.59
N ALA A 271 42.12 100.46 27.00
CA ALA A 271 41.15 99.46 26.48
C ALA A 271 41.63 98.37 25.48
N ALA A 272 41.77 97.17 26.04
CA ALA A 272 41.37 95.88 25.46
C ALA A 272 39.96 95.51 26.01
N PRO A 273 39.31 94.36 25.70
CA PRO A 273 39.13 93.51 24.49
C PRO A 273 37.60 93.34 24.18
N PRO A 274 37.06 92.34 23.41
CA PRO A 274 37.01 90.89 23.77
C PRO A 274 37.16 89.88 22.57
N PRO A 275 37.27 88.57 22.86
CA PRO A 275 37.34 87.46 21.89
C PRO A 275 35.95 86.91 21.57
N HIS A 276 35.77 86.07 20.54
CA HIS A 276 34.69 85.06 20.44
C HIS A 276 34.89 84.09 19.22
N PRO A 277 34.21 82.92 19.20
CA PRO A 277 34.84 81.62 18.94
C PRO A 277 34.42 80.89 17.65
N VAL A 278 35.06 79.74 17.46
CA VAL A 278 34.78 78.64 16.52
C VAL A 278 33.29 78.25 16.43
N PRO A 279 32.87 77.60 15.33
CA PRO A 279 32.23 76.29 15.53
C PRO A 279 32.67 75.19 14.55
N THR A 280 32.68 73.99 15.12
CA THR A 280 32.75 72.64 14.56
C THR A 280 31.59 72.32 13.63
N VAL A 281 31.86 71.67 12.48
CA VAL A 281 31.31 70.37 12.03
C VAL A 281 32.35 69.71 11.13
#